data_AF-A0A0D0BQW9-F1
#
_entry.id   AF-A0A0D0BQW9-F1
#
_cell.length_a   1.000
_cell.length_b   1.000
_cell.length_c   1.000
_cell.angle_alpha   90.00
_cell.angle_beta   90.00
_cell.angle_gamma   90.00
#
_symmetry.space_group_name_H-M   'P 1'
#
loop_
_entity.id
_entity.type
_entity.pdbx_description
1 polymer ?
#
loop_
_entity_poly.entity_id
_entity_poly.type
_entity_poly.pdbx_seq_one_letter_code
_entity_poly.pdbx_strand_id
1 'polypeptide(L)'
;MAAEVLDYYPLLPGELGKQLTDATTAWRSASTSQDAILLPLFTGVKGFEIDVFAVRNNVNTIGRIPIPLCRDIISYAQIFTSIVSVIKDPSTLATSLRILVDQWHQLNTNELASLGDQVTRLLQYDAPKVKSIISELKTLSEVIATWTPDSTDGVFDSSLFDAATPILAPIANFLPTADGITSFADATGLSIQAINIPLKKAFQKPVVGEPIATPDAVFKAIDAALVGRTKKYFGHVNHVVRDVNALVEHLEAVASAALLIPEGLDAFATGQSGSDPVTAEDTVKAWNEASTAADEFVSAIIGRAKSVISEDTPPTSADIEQALGPPSYSASTLFILADQTRKVTDQLRTALALPYNQLVNYLFLRITQMILFQ
;
A
#
# COMPACT_ATOMS: atom_id res chain seq x y z
N MET A 1 -0.83 31.11 -43.67
CA MET A 1 -1.71 30.27 -42.85
C MET A 1 -0.94 29.90 -41.60
N ALA A 2 -1.41 30.27 -40.41
CA ALA A 2 -0.79 29.84 -39.17
C ALA A 2 -1.01 28.32 -39.04
N ALA A 3 0.03 27.57 -38.66
CA ALA A 3 -0.14 26.17 -38.30
C ALA A 3 -1.09 26.11 -37.10
N GLU A 4 -2.20 25.40 -37.25
CA GLU A 4 -3.14 25.18 -36.16
C GLU A 4 -2.41 24.37 -35.08
N VAL A 5 -2.19 25.00 -33.92
CA VAL A 5 -1.51 24.36 -32.80
C VAL A 5 -2.53 23.43 -32.16
N LEU A 6 -2.33 22.13 -32.30
CA LEU A 6 -3.17 21.11 -31.67
C LEU A 6 -3.07 21.23 -30.14
N ASP A 7 -4.22 21.22 -29.47
CA ASP A 7 -4.32 21.18 -28.01
C ASP A 7 -4.39 19.74 -27.52
N TYR A 8 -3.40 19.33 -26.72
CA TYR A 8 -3.27 17.98 -26.16
C TYR A 8 -3.90 17.86 -24.77
N TYR A 9 -4.61 18.88 -24.27
CA TYR A 9 -5.24 18.87 -22.95
C TYR A 9 -6.13 17.65 -22.72
N PRO A 10 -7.02 17.22 -23.66
CA PRO A 10 -7.87 16.05 -23.44
C PRO A 10 -7.10 14.73 -23.30
N LEU A 11 -5.82 14.71 -23.69
CA LEU A 11 -4.96 13.53 -23.63
C LEU A 11 -4.15 13.45 -22.32
N LEU A 12 -4.33 14.38 -21.38
CA LEU A 12 -3.66 14.34 -20.08
C LEU A 12 -4.14 13.14 -19.24
N PRO A 13 -3.24 12.51 -18.44
CA PRO A 13 -3.61 11.41 -17.54
C PRO A 13 -4.45 11.85 -16.32
N GLY A 14 -4.72 13.14 -16.17
CA GLY A 14 -5.44 13.70 -15.02
C GLY A 14 -4.76 13.37 -13.69
N GLU A 15 -5.55 12.93 -12.70
CA GLU A 15 -5.06 12.65 -11.34
C GLU A 15 -4.40 11.26 -11.19
N LEU A 16 -4.26 10.45 -12.26
CA LEU A 16 -3.75 9.07 -12.19
C LEU A 16 -2.42 8.97 -11.42
N GLY A 17 -1.43 9.79 -11.77
CA GLY A 17 -0.10 9.74 -11.14
C GLY A 17 -0.12 10.07 -9.64
N LYS A 18 -0.93 11.04 -9.24
CA LYS A 18 -1.10 11.41 -7.83
C LYS A 18 -1.80 10.30 -7.04
N GLN A 19 -2.91 9.77 -7.56
CA GLN A 19 -3.65 8.69 -6.88
C GLN A 19 -2.80 7.41 -6.73
N LEU A 20 -1.96 7.08 -7.71
CA LEU A 20 -1.01 5.96 -7.61
C LEU A 20 0.09 6.22 -6.55
N THR A 21 0.56 7.45 -6.43
CA THR A 21 1.54 7.85 -5.40
C THR A 21 0.93 7.76 -4.00
N ASP A 22 -0.29 8.26 -3.83
CA ASP A 22 -1.03 8.21 -2.58
C ASP A 22 -1.37 6.75 -2.20
N ALA A 23 -1.83 5.94 -3.16
CA ALA A 23 -2.04 4.50 -2.99
C ALA A 23 -0.75 3.77 -2.56
N THR A 24 0.40 4.12 -3.16
CA THR A 24 1.70 3.54 -2.79
C THR A 24 2.04 3.84 -1.33
N THR A 25 1.80 5.08 -0.90
CA THR A 25 2.07 5.53 0.47
C THR A 25 1.16 4.82 1.47
N ALA A 26 -0.15 4.77 1.18
CA ALA A 26 -1.15 4.07 1.99
C ALA A 26 -0.79 2.58 2.12
N TRP A 27 -0.44 1.92 1.01
CA TRP A 27 -0.04 0.52 1.02
C TRP A 27 1.21 0.30 1.88
N ARG A 28 2.29 1.09 1.71
CA ARG A 28 3.53 0.94 2.51
C ARG A 28 3.27 1.10 4.01
N SER A 29 2.42 2.07 4.39
CA SER A 29 2.06 2.32 5.79
C SER A 29 1.22 1.18 6.38
N ALA A 30 0.18 0.73 5.66
CA ALA A 30 -0.63 -0.43 6.04
C ALA A 30 0.25 -1.67 6.19
N SER A 31 1.14 -1.90 5.23
CA SER A 31 2.07 -3.02 5.23
C SER A 31 3.01 -3.01 6.44
N THR A 32 3.59 -1.87 6.78
CA THR A 32 4.48 -1.79 7.95
C THR A 32 3.71 -2.01 9.25
N SER A 33 2.50 -1.43 9.34
CA SER A 33 1.67 -1.54 10.54
C SER A 33 1.11 -2.94 10.76
N GLN A 34 0.83 -3.70 9.69
CA GLN A 34 0.39 -5.09 9.82
C GLN A 34 1.48 -6.00 10.40
N ASP A 35 2.77 -5.75 10.13
CA ASP A 35 3.86 -6.55 10.71
C ASP A 35 3.91 -6.38 12.24
N ALA A 36 3.58 -5.19 12.73
CA ALA A 36 3.54 -4.90 14.16
C ALA A 36 2.38 -5.60 14.90
N ILE A 37 1.30 -5.98 14.20
CA ILE A 37 0.17 -6.69 14.79
C ILE A 37 0.28 -8.21 14.66
N LEU A 38 1.18 -8.74 13.81
CA LEU A 38 1.46 -10.19 13.70
C LEU A 38 1.95 -10.80 15.01
N LEU A 39 2.64 -10.01 15.83
CA LEU A 39 3.12 -10.45 17.14
C LEU A 39 2.02 -10.26 18.18
N PRO A 40 1.80 -11.23 19.08
CA PRO A 40 0.87 -11.05 20.18
C PRO A 40 1.29 -9.86 21.04
N LEU A 41 0.30 -9.14 21.59
CA LEU A 41 0.52 -8.00 22.48
C LEU A 41 1.52 -8.33 23.63
N PHE A 42 1.46 -9.57 24.12
CA PHE A 42 2.37 -10.11 25.13
C PHE A 42 2.91 -11.48 24.69
N THR A 43 4.23 -11.65 24.79
CA THR A 43 4.93 -12.90 24.43
C THR A 43 4.46 -14.07 25.28
N GLY A 44 4.19 -15.22 24.66
CA GLY A 44 3.78 -16.45 25.38
C GLY A 44 2.34 -16.45 25.91
N VAL A 45 1.60 -15.36 25.70
CA VAL A 45 0.22 -15.19 26.18
C VAL A 45 -0.74 -15.47 25.04
N LYS A 46 -1.73 -16.33 25.29
CA LYS A 46 -2.86 -16.49 24.37
C LYS A 46 -3.68 -15.21 24.41
N GLY A 47 -3.64 -14.45 23.32
CA GLY A 47 -4.29 -13.15 23.20
C GLY A 47 -5.46 -13.17 22.24
N PHE A 48 -6.02 -11.98 22.05
CA PHE A 48 -7.07 -11.69 21.10
C PHE A 48 -6.82 -12.38 19.75
N GLU A 49 -7.76 -13.23 19.31
CA GLU A 49 -7.73 -13.94 18.03
C GLU A 49 -8.05 -12.98 16.87
N ILE A 50 -7.27 -11.90 16.72
CA ILE A 50 -7.22 -11.24 15.42
C ILE A 50 -6.63 -12.29 14.49
N ASP A 51 -7.37 -12.63 13.43
CA ASP A 51 -6.81 -13.45 12.36
C ASP A 51 -5.81 -12.59 11.56
N VAL A 52 -4.62 -12.41 12.15
CA VAL A 52 -3.53 -11.58 11.63
C VAL A 52 -3.05 -12.10 10.27
N PHE A 53 -3.20 -13.40 10.01
CA PHE A 53 -2.92 -14.00 8.72
C PHE A 53 -3.98 -13.60 7.69
N ALA A 54 -5.27 -13.64 8.02
CA ALA A 54 -6.32 -13.15 7.13
C ALA A 54 -6.20 -11.64 6.86
N VAL A 55 -5.90 -10.82 7.88
CA VAL A 55 -5.62 -9.39 7.70
C VAL A 55 -4.46 -9.19 6.72
N ARG A 56 -3.35 -9.90 6.93
CA ARG A 56 -2.17 -9.82 6.05
C ARG A 56 -2.49 -10.24 4.62
N ASN A 57 -3.21 -11.33 4.46
CA ASN A 57 -3.59 -11.85 3.15
C ASN A 57 -4.49 -10.86 2.41
N ASN A 58 -5.47 -10.26 3.09
CA ASN A 58 -6.36 -9.27 2.49
C ASN A 58 -5.61 -7.98 2.09
N VAL A 59 -4.74 -7.44 2.95
CA VAL A 59 -3.91 -6.26 2.62
C VAL A 59 -3.03 -6.51 1.40
N ASN A 60 -2.38 -7.69 1.34
CA ASN A 60 -1.55 -8.06 0.21
C ASN A 60 -2.38 -8.26 -1.08
N THR A 61 -3.58 -8.83 -0.95
CA THR A 61 -4.49 -9.06 -2.08
C THR A 61 -4.99 -7.74 -2.66
N ILE A 62 -5.44 -6.81 -1.81
CA ILE A 62 -5.82 -5.44 -2.21
C ILE A 62 -4.70 -4.77 -3.00
N GLY A 63 -3.44 -4.88 -2.53
CA GLY A 63 -2.29 -4.31 -3.25
C GLY A 63 -2.04 -4.97 -4.61
N ARG A 64 -2.27 -6.28 -4.77
CA ARG A 64 -1.95 -7.00 -6.02
C ARG A 64 -2.99 -6.80 -7.12
N ILE A 65 -4.27 -6.63 -6.78
CA ILE A 65 -5.38 -6.43 -7.72
C ILE A 65 -5.08 -5.37 -8.82
N PRO A 66 -4.54 -4.17 -8.52
CA PRO A 66 -4.22 -3.13 -9.52
C PRO A 66 -2.99 -3.36 -10.40
N ILE A 67 -2.16 -4.39 -10.15
CA ILE A 67 -0.91 -4.59 -10.89
C ILE A 67 -1.12 -4.67 -12.42
N PRO A 68 -2.11 -5.43 -12.94
CA PRO A 68 -2.35 -5.50 -14.38
C PRO A 68 -2.66 -4.13 -15.00
N LEU A 69 -3.54 -3.33 -14.38
CA LEU A 69 -3.85 -1.98 -14.85
C LEU A 69 -2.63 -1.06 -14.80
N CYS A 70 -1.81 -1.13 -13.76
CA CYS A 70 -0.57 -0.36 -13.66
C CYS A 70 0.38 -0.65 -14.84
N ARG A 71 0.45 -1.91 -15.28
CA ARG A 71 1.28 -2.32 -16.43
C ARG A 71 0.72 -1.81 -17.76
N ASP A 72 -0.60 -1.76 -17.89
CA ASP A 72 -1.25 -1.18 -19.05
C ASP A 72 -0.96 0.33 -19.13
N ILE A 73 -0.99 1.04 -17.99
CA ILE A 73 -0.63 2.46 -17.89
C ILE A 73 0.84 2.69 -18.29
N ILE A 74 1.77 1.90 -17.76
CA ILE A 74 3.21 1.99 -18.10
C ILE A 74 3.42 1.79 -19.61
N SER A 75 2.80 0.74 -20.15
CA SER A 75 2.95 0.39 -21.57
C SER A 75 2.32 1.45 -22.47
N TYR A 76 1.15 1.97 -22.09
CA TYR A 76 0.48 3.05 -22.79
C TYR A 76 1.35 4.32 -22.82
N ALA A 77 1.93 4.73 -21.70
CA ALA A 77 2.78 5.92 -21.64
C ALA A 77 3.99 5.80 -22.59
N GLN A 78 4.64 4.63 -22.63
CA GLN A 78 5.77 4.37 -23.54
C GLN A 78 5.37 4.46 -25.01
N ILE A 79 4.21 3.89 -25.38
CA ILE A 79 3.70 3.95 -26.76
C ILE A 79 3.28 5.38 -27.09
N PHE A 80 2.59 6.07 -26.18
CA PHE A 80 2.18 7.46 -26.32
C PHE A 80 3.37 8.35 -26.67
N THR A 81 4.45 8.30 -25.88
CA THR A 81 5.69 9.05 -26.15
C THR A 81 6.28 8.77 -27.54
N SER A 82 6.17 7.51 -28.00
CA SER A 82 6.74 7.08 -29.27
C SER A 82 5.94 7.54 -30.49
N ILE A 83 4.62 7.72 -30.37
CA ILE A 83 3.74 8.01 -31.52
C ILE A 83 3.23 9.45 -31.58
N VAL A 84 3.14 10.17 -30.45
CA VAL A 84 2.55 11.52 -30.38
C VAL A 84 3.31 12.57 -31.21
N SER A 85 4.63 12.39 -31.36
CA SER A 85 5.47 13.28 -32.18
C SER A 85 5.41 12.94 -33.68
N VAL A 86 4.96 11.74 -34.03
CA VAL A 86 4.97 11.19 -35.39
C VAL A 86 3.60 11.32 -36.06
N ILE A 87 2.51 11.02 -35.33
CA ILE A 87 1.14 11.09 -35.86
C ILE A 87 0.59 12.50 -35.61
N LYS A 88 0.49 13.29 -36.68
CA LYS A 88 -0.01 14.68 -36.61
C LYS A 88 -1.50 14.84 -36.88
N ASP A 89 -2.14 13.79 -37.40
CA ASP A 89 -3.60 13.77 -37.58
C ASP A 89 -4.29 13.36 -36.27
N PRO A 90 -5.14 14.24 -35.68
CA PRO A 90 -5.74 13.99 -34.37
C PRO A 90 -6.61 12.73 -34.32
N SER A 91 -7.41 12.50 -35.37
CA SER A 91 -8.28 11.32 -35.47
C SER A 91 -7.49 10.02 -35.54
N THR A 92 -6.39 10.00 -36.32
CA THR A 92 -5.49 8.85 -36.44
C THR A 92 -4.75 8.58 -35.13
N LEU A 93 -4.28 9.63 -34.44
CA LEU A 93 -3.61 9.48 -33.14
C LEU A 93 -4.58 8.93 -32.09
N ALA A 94 -5.77 9.52 -31.96
CA ALA A 94 -6.80 9.06 -31.03
C ALA A 94 -7.22 7.60 -31.28
N THR A 95 -7.44 7.23 -32.54
CA THR A 95 -7.79 5.85 -32.92
C THR A 95 -6.69 4.86 -32.53
N SER A 96 -5.43 5.23 -32.75
CA SER A 96 -4.27 4.37 -32.45
C SER A 96 -4.11 4.14 -30.94
N LEU A 97 -4.31 5.20 -30.14
CA LEU A 97 -4.28 5.12 -28.68
C LEU A 97 -5.50 4.37 -28.13
N ARG A 98 -6.68 4.53 -28.75
CA ARG A 98 -7.92 3.88 -28.29
C ARG A 98 -7.85 2.36 -28.36
N ILE A 99 -7.23 1.81 -29.40
CA ILE A 99 -6.98 0.36 -29.53
C ILE A 99 -6.24 -0.20 -28.31
N LEU A 100 -5.36 0.59 -27.68
CA LEU A 100 -4.63 0.18 -26.48
C LEU A 100 -5.52 0.23 -25.24
N VAL A 101 -6.27 1.31 -25.07
CA VAL A 101 -7.10 1.55 -23.87
C VAL A 101 -8.30 0.61 -23.81
N ASP A 102 -8.88 0.24 -24.95
CA ASP A 102 -9.98 -0.73 -25.03
C ASP A 102 -9.59 -2.14 -24.50
N GLN A 103 -8.29 -2.43 -24.37
CA GLN A 103 -7.76 -3.70 -23.84
C GLN A 103 -7.26 -3.61 -22.39
N TRP A 104 -7.41 -2.46 -21.74
CA TRP A 104 -6.96 -2.28 -20.36
C TRP A 104 -7.72 -3.17 -19.38
N HIS A 105 -6.99 -3.69 -18.40
CA HIS A 105 -7.59 -4.40 -17.28
C HIS A 105 -8.43 -3.43 -16.45
N GLN A 106 -9.67 -3.84 -16.17
CA GLN A 106 -10.57 -3.09 -15.32
C GLN A 106 -10.33 -3.47 -13.85
N LEU A 107 -10.33 -2.47 -12.99
CA LEU A 107 -10.29 -2.67 -11.54
C LEU A 107 -11.68 -3.04 -11.01
N ASN A 108 -11.76 -4.16 -10.28
CA ASN A 108 -12.99 -4.57 -9.61
C ASN A 108 -13.16 -3.82 -8.28
N THR A 109 -13.79 -2.65 -8.31
CA THR A 109 -13.99 -1.79 -7.13
C THR A 109 -14.84 -2.46 -6.05
N ASN A 110 -15.80 -3.31 -6.42
CA ASN A 110 -16.61 -4.06 -5.47
C ASN A 110 -15.78 -5.07 -4.65
N GLU A 111 -14.79 -5.70 -5.29
CA GLU A 111 -13.87 -6.61 -4.63
C GLU A 111 -12.91 -5.86 -3.70
N LEU A 112 -12.38 -4.71 -4.13
CA LEU A 112 -11.56 -3.84 -3.29
C LEU A 112 -12.32 -3.39 -2.03
N ALA A 113 -13.54 -2.89 -2.19
CA ALA A 113 -14.40 -2.49 -1.07
C ALA A 113 -14.71 -3.68 -0.13
N SER A 114 -15.03 -4.85 -0.70
CA SER A 114 -15.30 -6.05 0.11
C SER A 114 -14.09 -6.48 0.95
N LEU A 115 -12.89 -6.47 0.38
CA LEU A 115 -11.66 -6.81 1.09
C LEU A 115 -11.32 -5.76 2.17
N GLY A 116 -11.50 -4.47 1.87
CA GLY A 116 -11.34 -3.39 2.85
C GLY A 116 -12.30 -3.52 4.04
N ASP A 117 -13.56 -3.85 3.77
CA ASP A 117 -14.56 -4.12 4.81
C ASP A 117 -14.23 -5.35 5.64
N GLN A 118 -13.64 -6.39 5.03
CA GLN A 118 -13.20 -7.58 5.76
C GLN A 118 -12.05 -7.24 6.71
N VAL A 119 -11.04 -6.49 6.26
CA VAL A 119 -9.94 -6.04 7.14
C VAL A 119 -10.49 -5.20 8.29
N THR A 120 -11.39 -4.26 7.98
CA THR A 120 -12.04 -3.41 8.98
C THR A 120 -12.81 -4.26 10.00
N ARG A 121 -13.61 -5.23 9.56
CA ARG A 121 -14.37 -6.13 10.44
C ARG A 121 -13.48 -6.98 11.35
N LEU A 122 -12.37 -7.51 10.81
CA LEU A 122 -11.40 -8.29 11.59
C LEU A 122 -10.70 -7.48 12.69
N LEU A 123 -10.64 -6.14 12.54
CA LEU A 123 -9.84 -5.27 13.40
C LEU A 123 -10.65 -4.32 14.31
N GLN A 124 -11.85 -3.88 13.91
CA GLN A 124 -12.59 -2.81 14.61
C GLN A 124 -13.54 -3.27 15.71
N TYR A 125 -13.84 -4.57 15.85
CA TYR A 125 -14.84 -5.06 16.81
C TYR A 125 -14.47 -4.76 18.29
N ASP A 126 -13.23 -4.31 18.56
CA ASP A 126 -12.66 -4.25 19.90
C ASP A 126 -12.25 -2.87 20.39
N ALA A 127 -12.35 -1.84 19.55
CA ALA A 127 -11.99 -0.47 19.92
C ALA A 127 -12.72 0.05 21.19
N PRO A 128 -14.01 -0.27 21.44
CA PRO A 128 -14.68 0.10 22.70
C PRO A 128 -14.09 -0.59 23.93
N LYS A 129 -13.63 -1.84 23.82
CA LYS A 129 -13.08 -2.62 24.93
C LYS A 129 -11.74 -2.05 25.39
N VAL A 130 -10.89 -1.66 24.43
CA VAL A 130 -9.54 -1.13 24.67
C VAL A 130 -9.55 0.15 25.51
N LYS A 131 -10.51 1.05 25.26
CA LYS A 131 -10.63 2.29 26.05
C LYS A 131 -10.95 2.00 27.52
N SER A 132 -11.85 1.05 27.79
CA SER A 132 -12.18 0.62 29.16
C SER A 132 -10.96 0.03 29.84
N ILE A 133 -10.27 -0.91 29.18
CA ILE A 133 -9.07 -1.58 29.72
C ILE A 133 -7.98 -0.58 30.08
N ILE A 134 -7.68 0.37 29.18
CA ILE A 134 -6.69 1.43 29.45
C ILE A 134 -7.11 2.29 30.65
N SER A 135 -8.40 2.59 30.79
CA SER A 135 -8.91 3.38 31.90
C SER A 135 -8.78 2.62 33.22
N GLU A 136 -9.19 1.36 33.27
CA GLU A 136 -9.13 0.50 34.46
C GLU A 136 -7.68 0.28 34.90
N LEU A 137 -6.75 0.01 33.96
CA LEU A 137 -5.32 -0.11 34.26
C LEU A 137 -4.74 1.19 34.81
N LYS A 138 -5.17 2.36 34.31
CA LYS A 138 -4.76 3.66 34.84
C LYS A 138 -5.28 3.89 36.25
N THR A 139 -6.54 3.55 36.52
CA THR A 139 -7.09 3.62 37.88
C THR A 139 -6.30 2.74 38.84
N LEU A 140 -5.96 1.51 38.43
CA LEU A 140 -5.08 0.64 39.23
C LEU A 140 -3.70 1.29 39.47
N SER A 141 -3.10 1.88 38.43
CA SER A 141 -1.84 2.60 38.49
C SER A 141 -1.88 3.75 39.51
N GLU A 142 -2.91 4.59 39.46
CA GLU A 142 -3.11 5.74 40.36
C GLU A 142 -3.30 5.31 41.82
N VAL A 143 -4.03 4.20 42.06
CA VAL A 143 -4.21 3.65 43.42
C VAL A 143 -2.87 3.15 43.98
N ILE A 144 -2.03 2.50 43.16
CA ILE A 144 -0.71 2.03 43.58
C ILE A 144 0.26 3.20 43.84
N ALA A 145 0.22 4.25 43.01
CA ALA A 145 1.10 5.41 43.16
C ALA A 145 0.87 6.20 44.45
N THR A 146 -0.36 6.19 44.96
CA THR A 146 -0.77 6.95 46.15
C THR A 146 -0.74 6.13 47.43
N TRP A 147 -0.40 4.84 47.34
CA TRP A 147 -0.40 3.94 48.48
C TRP A 147 0.80 4.13 49.39
N THR A 148 0.55 4.10 50.70
CA THR A 148 1.58 4.16 51.73
C THR A 148 1.48 2.97 52.68
N PRO A 149 2.61 2.40 53.14
CA PRO A 149 2.62 1.22 54.01
C PRO A 149 1.83 1.34 55.33
N ASP A 150 1.59 2.57 55.78
CA ASP A 150 0.86 2.87 57.01
C ASP A 150 -0.67 2.89 56.81
N SER A 151 -1.17 2.72 55.58
CA SER A 151 -2.61 2.64 55.32
C SER A 151 -3.18 1.36 55.95
N THR A 152 -4.07 1.50 56.94
CA THR A 152 -4.71 0.38 57.64
C THR A 152 -5.70 -0.42 56.79
N ASP A 153 -6.12 0.11 55.66
CA ASP A 153 -7.08 -0.53 54.77
C ASP A 153 -6.37 -1.61 53.94
N GLY A 154 -6.88 -2.84 53.95
CA GLY A 154 -6.40 -4.00 53.20
C GLY A 154 -6.56 -3.88 51.67
N VAL A 155 -6.31 -2.69 51.11
CA VAL A 155 -6.53 -2.33 49.70
C VAL A 155 -5.81 -3.29 48.73
N PHE A 156 -4.73 -3.92 49.19
CA PHE A 156 -3.84 -4.78 48.40
C PHE A 156 -3.64 -6.18 49.00
N ASP A 157 -4.74 -6.82 49.41
CA ASP A 157 -4.74 -8.22 49.82
C ASP A 157 -4.61 -9.19 48.62
N SER A 158 -4.85 -8.71 47.39
CA SER A 158 -4.57 -9.41 46.13
C SER A 158 -3.17 -9.09 45.57
N SER A 159 -2.66 -9.97 44.71
CA SER A 159 -1.41 -9.74 43.97
C SER A 159 -1.64 -8.83 42.76
N LEU A 160 -0.57 -8.29 42.16
CA LEU A 160 -0.69 -7.53 40.91
C LEU A 160 -1.27 -8.40 39.79
N PHE A 161 -0.86 -9.67 39.75
CA PHE A 161 -1.38 -10.64 38.80
C PHE A 161 -2.90 -10.78 38.95
N ASP A 162 -3.41 -10.98 40.17
CA ASP A 162 -4.84 -11.13 40.42
C ASP A 162 -5.64 -9.86 40.11
N ALA A 163 -5.04 -8.67 40.29
CA ALA A 163 -5.70 -7.39 40.04
C ALA A 163 -5.71 -7.01 38.55
N ALA A 164 -4.60 -7.22 37.84
CA ALA A 164 -4.43 -6.75 36.46
C ALA A 164 -4.92 -7.76 35.42
N THR A 165 -4.84 -9.07 35.69
CA THR A 165 -5.24 -10.09 34.71
C THR A 165 -6.72 -10.06 34.36
N PRO A 166 -7.69 -9.84 35.28
CA PRO A 166 -9.09 -9.71 34.89
C PRO A 166 -9.36 -8.48 34.02
N ILE A 167 -8.62 -7.38 34.23
CA ILE A 167 -8.70 -6.16 33.42
C ILE A 167 -8.19 -6.44 31.99
N LEU A 168 -7.13 -7.23 31.86
CA LEU A 168 -6.54 -7.61 30.57
C LEU A 168 -7.25 -8.77 29.88
N ALA A 169 -8.05 -9.57 30.59
CA ALA A 169 -8.74 -10.76 30.09
C ALA A 169 -9.49 -10.56 28.76
N PRO A 170 -10.11 -9.39 28.48
CA PRO A 170 -10.77 -9.18 27.18
C PRO A 170 -9.81 -9.15 25.98
N ILE A 171 -8.50 -8.97 26.18
CA ILE A 171 -7.47 -8.85 25.11
C ILE A 171 -6.27 -9.79 25.26
N ALA A 172 -6.03 -10.32 26.46
CA ALA A 172 -4.91 -11.18 26.78
C ALA A 172 -5.25 -12.11 27.95
N ASN A 173 -5.10 -13.42 27.75
CA ASN A 173 -5.38 -14.41 28.79
C ASN A 173 -4.08 -14.92 29.43
N PHE A 174 -3.74 -14.35 30.58
CA PHE A 174 -2.66 -14.85 31.43
C PHE A 174 -3.20 -16.00 32.29
N LEU A 175 -2.82 -17.23 31.95
CA LEU A 175 -3.25 -18.39 32.72
C LEU A 175 -2.71 -18.34 34.15
N PRO A 176 -3.50 -18.70 35.19
CA PRO A 176 -3.06 -18.76 36.58
C PRO A 176 -2.17 -20.00 36.82
N THR A 177 -1.08 -20.09 36.07
CA THR A 177 -0.09 -21.16 36.04
C THR A 177 1.29 -20.53 36.17
N ALA A 178 2.32 -21.33 36.47
CA ALA A 178 3.70 -20.84 36.53
C ALA A 178 4.12 -20.13 35.23
N ASP A 179 3.71 -20.65 34.07
CA ASP A 179 4.01 -20.09 32.76
C ASP A 179 3.31 -18.74 32.54
N GLY A 180 2.03 -18.63 32.87
CA GLY A 180 1.29 -17.37 32.72
C GLY A 180 1.76 -16.27 33.68
N ILE A 181 2.14 -16.63 34.91
CA ILE A 181 2.78 -15.71 35.86
C ILE A 181 4.13 -15.26 35.31
N THR A 182 4.93 -16.17 34.77
CA THR A 182 6.23 -15.84 34.16
C THR A 182 6.05 -14.91 32.96
N SER A 183 5.07 -15.17 32.08
CA SER A 183 4.77 -14.29 30.95
C SER A 183 4.30 -12.90 31.39
N PHE A 184 3.55 -12.80 32.50
CA PHE A 184 3.16 -11.51 33.08
C PHE A 184 4.36 -10.76 33.69
N ALA A 185 5.26 -11.48 34.38
CA ALA A 185 6.52 -10.94 34.89
C ALA A 185 7.39 -10.40 33.76
N ASP A 186 7.56 -11.17 32.69
CA ASP A 186 8.32 -10.78 31.51
C ASP A 186 7.69 -9.57 30.80
N ALA A 187 6.36 -9.54 30.69
CA ALA A 187 5.64 -8.41 30.11
C ALA A 187 5.87 -7.13 30.89
N THR A 188 5.84 -7.20 32.22
CA THR A 188 5.97 -6.06 33.14
C THR A 188 7.41 -5.67 33.48
N GLY A 189 8.38 -6.56 33.24
CA GLY A 189 9.77 -6.40 33.66
C GLY A 189 9.98 -6.53 35.17
N LEU A 190 9.01 -7.11 35.88
CA LEU A 190 9.04 -7.31 37.33
C LEU A 190 9.45 -8.75 37.67
N SER A 191 9.88 -8.99 38.91
CA SER A 191 10.13 -10.37 39.38
C SER A 191 8.82 -11.13 39.62
N ILE A 192 8.87 -12.46 39.51
CA ILE A 192 7.72 -13.34 39.79
C ILE A 192 7.18 -13.10 41.22
N GLN A 193 8.06 -12.92 42.21
CA GLN A 193 7.66 -12.62 43.58
C GLN A 193 6.87 -11.31 43.67
N ALA A 194 7.32 -10.25 42.98
CA ALA A 194 6.68 -8.94 43.02
C ALA A 194 5.24 -8.93 42.48
N ILE A 195 4.94 -9.82 41.53
CA ILE A 195 3.62 -9.86 40.89
C ILE A 195 2.67 -10.91 41.48
N ASN A 196 3.19 -11.93 42.17
CA ASN A 196 2.44 -13.11 42.62
C ASN A 196 2.10 -13.09 44.11
N ILE A 197 2.85 -12.36 44.94
CA ILE A 197 2.49 -12.18 46.35
C ILE A 197 1.53 -10.99 46.52
N PRO A 198 0.71 -10.97 47.58
CA PRO A 198 -0.14 -9.82 47.89
C PRO A 198 0.66 -8.52 47.89
N LEU A 199 0.17 -7.50 47.18
CA LEU A 199 0.91 -6.25 46.98
C LEU A 199 1.21 -5.54 48.32
N LYS A 200 0.35 -5.69 49.32
CA LYS A 200 0.61 -5.22 50.70
C LYS A 200 1.89 -5.82 51.29
N LYS A 201 2.18 -7.09 51.02
CA LYS A 201 3.43 -7.75 51.43
C LYS A 201 4.58 -7.36 50.51
N ALA A 202 4.31 -7.21 49.21
CA ALA A 202 5.31 -6.81 48.22
C ALA A 202 5.90 -5.41 48.51
N PHE A 203 5.12 -4.51 49.09
CA PHE A 203 5.58 -3.15 49.36
C PHE A 203 6.12 -2.93 50.78
N GLN A 204 6.04 -3.93 51.66
CA GLN A 204 6.60 -3.84 53.01
C GLN A 204 8.13 -3.86 52.96
N LYS A 205 8.78 -3.16 53.91
CA LYS A 205 10.24 -3.11 54.01
C LYS A 205 10.83 -4.53 54.07
N PRO A 206 11.90 -4.82 53.33
CA PRO A 206 12.49 -6.15 53.32
C PRO A 206 13.01 -6.52 54.71
N VAL A 207 12.60 -7.68 55.18
CA VAL A 207 13.33 -8.39 56.24
C VAL A 207 14.55 -9.01 55.55
N VAL A 208 15.67 -8.29 55.61
CA VAL A 208 17.05 -8.67 55.21
C VAL A 208 17.16 -9.72 54.08
N GLY A 209 17.48 -9.26 52.85
CA GLY A 209 18.07 -10.11 51.80
C GLY A 209 17.38 -10.11 50.44
N GLU A 210 16.12 -9.67 50.34
CA GLU A 210 15.40 -9.64 49.07
C GLU A 210 14.94 -8.22 48.73
N PRO A 211 15.25 -7.67 47.54
CA PRO A 211 14.63 -6.43 47.09
C PRO A 211 13.18 -6.74 46.71
N ILE A 212 12.23 -6.27 47.53
CA ILE A 212 10.81 -6.30 47.20
C ILE A 212 10.49 -5.05 46.36
N ALA A 213 9.68 -5.19 45.32
CA ALA A 213 9.39 -4.13 44.36
C ALA A 213 8.84 -2.88 45.07
N THR A 214 9.25 -1.68 44.63
CA THR A 214 8.68 -0.43 45.16
C THR A 214 7.34 -0.13 44.48
N PRO A 215 6.43 0.62 45.13
CA PRO A 215 5.21 1.10 44.49
C PRO A 215 5.50 1.86 43.18
N ASP A 216 6.57 2.66 43.13
CA ASP A 216 7.02 3.36 41.92
C ASP A 216 7.42 2.42 40.78
N ALA A 217 8.11 1.30 41.09
CA ALA A 217 8.48 0.31 40.09
C ALA A 217 7.24 -0.41 39.51
N VAL A 218 6.27 -0.75 40.37
CA VAL A 218 5.01 -1.38 39.93
C VAL A 218 4.15 -0.40 39.13
N PHE A 219 4.04 0.85 39.59
CA PHE A 219 3.39 1.94 38.86
C PHE A 219 3.95 2.08 37.44
N LYS A 220 5.28 2.21 37.32
CA LYS A 220 5.96 2.30 36.01
C LYS A 220 5.72 1.08 35.14
N ALA A 221 5.67 -0.12 35.73
CA ALA A 221 5.38 -1.34 35.00
C ALA A 221 3.94 -1.35 34.43
N ILE A 222 2.94 -0.91 35.20
CA ILE A 222 1.56 -0.79 34.71
C ILE A 222 1.49 0.26 33.60
N ASP A 223 2.05 1.45 33.81
CA ASP A 223 1.95 2.55 32.85
C ASP A 223 2.71 2.29 31.55
N ALA A 224 3.98 1.87 31.64
CA ALA A 224 4.81 1.67 30.45
C ALA A 224 4.50 0.33 29.77
N ALA A 225 4.42 -0.75 30.57
CA ALA A 225 4.43 -2.11 30.05
C ALA A 225 3.03 -2.68 29.78
N LEU A 226 2.00 -2.24 30.51
CA LEU A 226 0.61 -2.67 30.27
C LEU A 226 -0.17 -1.62 29.47
N VAL A 227 -0.26 -0.38 29.98
CA VAL A 227 -1.01 0.71 29.33
C VAL A 227 -0.31 1.15 28.03
N GLY A 228 0.98 1.43 28.08
CA GLY A 228 1.77 1.89 26.94
C GLY A 228 1.79 0.88 25.80
N ARG A 229 2.05 -0.39 26.11
CA ARG A 229 2.04 -1.48 25.10
C ARG A 229 0.65 -1.67 24.49
N THR A 230 -0.40 -1.73 25.31
CA THR A 230 -1.78 -1.86 24.82
C THR A 230 -2.14 -0.71 23.88
N LYS A 231 -1.86 0.54 24.27
CA LYS A 231 -2.07 1.71 23.40
C LYS A 231 -1.31 1.61 22.08
N LYS A 232 -0.04 1.21 22.13
CA LYS A 232 0.81 1.12 20.94
C LYS A 232 0.27 0.07 19.97
N TYR A 233 -0.05 -1.12 20.47
CA TYR A 233 -0.61 -2.21 19.66
C TYR A 233 -1.90 -1.79 18.97
N PHE A 234 -2.86 -1.24 19.71
CA PHE A 234 -4.12 -0.77 19.12
C PHE A 234 -3.96 0.51 18.28
N GLY A 235 -2.90 1.29 18.51
CA GLY A 235 -2.45 2.33 17.57
C GLY A 235 -2.10 1.75 16.20
N HIS A 236 -1.35 0.64 16.17
CA HIS A 236 -1.04 -0.08 14.92
C HIS A 236 -2.29 -0.63 14.26
N VAL A 237 -3.21 -1.24 15.02
CA VAL A 237 -4.51 -1.71 14.49
C VAL A 237 -5.28 -0.58 13.80
N ASN A 238 -5.40 0.58 14.46
CA ASN A 238 -6.07 1.74 13.90
C ASN A 238 -5.37 2.28 12.64
N HIS A 239 -4.03 2.27 12.62
CA HIS A 239 -3.26 2.65 11.43
C HIS A 239 -3.54 1.71 10.26
N VAL A 240 -3.53 0.38 10.47
CA VAL A 240 -3.86 -0.59 9.42
C VAL A 240 -5.24 -0.31 8.84
N VAL A 241 -6.26 -0.14 9.68
CA VAL A 241 -7.62 0.13 9.18
C VAL A 241 -7.70 1.44 8.40
N ARG A 242 -7.14 2.53 8.93
CA ARG A 242 -7.11 3.83 8.24
C ARG A 242 -6.43 3.72 6.89
N ASP A 243 -5.25 3.09 6.85
CA ASP A 243 -4.40 3.07 5.65
C ASP A 243 -4.93 2.08 4.60
N VAL A 244 -5.61 1.01 5.00
CA VAL A 244 -6.31 0.11 4.08
C VAL A 244 -7.51 0.79 3.46
N ASN A 245 -8.30 1.54 4.24
CA ASN A 245 -9.42 2.30 3.70
C ASN A 245 -8.93 3.37 2.71
N ALA A 246 -7.85 4.08 3.05
CA ALA A 246 -7.23 5.03 2.14
C ALA A 246 -6.70 4.34 0.87
N LEU A 247 -6.05 3.18 0.99
CA LEU A 247 -5.59 2.40 -0.16
C LEU A 247 -6.75 2.05 -1.10
N VAL A 248 -7.87 1.54 -0.56
CA VAL A 248 -9.06 1.21 -1.36
C VAL A 248 -9.60 2.45 -2.07
N GLU A 249 -9.76 3.56 -1.34
CA GLU A 249 -10.25 4.84 -1.90
C GLU A 249 -9.36 5.33 -3.06
N HIS A 250 -8.03 5.32 -2.88
CA HIS A 250 -7.11 5.74 -3.93
C HIS A 250 -7.14 4.80 -5.14
N LEU A 251 -7.31 3.49 -4.95
CA LEU A 251 -7.43 2.52 -6.05
C LEU A 251 -8.76 2.66 -6.80
N GLU A 252 -9.85 2.99 -6.13
CA GLU A 252 -11.13 3.34 -6.76
C GLU A 252 -11.01 4.64 -7.57
N ALA A 253 -10.25 5.63 -7.06
CA ALA A 253 -9.95 6.85 -7.80
C ALA A 253 -9.07 6.58 -9.03
N VAL A 254 -8.10 5.67 -8.96
CA VAL A 254 -7.32 5.20 -10.12
C VAL A 254 -8.24 4.55 -11.15
N ALA A 255 -9.16 3.67 -10.73
CA ALA A 255 -10.13 3.04 -11.63
C ALA A 255 -11.00 4.09 -12.33
N SER A 256 -11.50 5.07 -11.58
CA SER A 256 -12.33 6.15 -12.11
C SER A 256 -11.57 7.03 -13.10
N ALA A 257 -10.33 7.40 -12.78
CA ALA A 257 -9.49 8.20 -13.67
C ALA A 257 -9.14 7.44 -14.96
N ALA A 258 -8.89 6.13 -14.89
CA ALA A 258 -8.63 5.29 -16.06
C ALA A 258 -9.85 5.21 -17.00
N LEU A 259 -11.08 5.22 -16.45
CA LEU A 259 -12.32 5.22 -17.24
C LEU A 259 -12.56 6.52 -18.03
N LEU A 260 -11.93 7.63 -17.66
CA LEU A 260 -12.05 8.90 -18.37
C LEU A 260 -11.11 9.01 -19.58
N ILE A 261 -10.09 8.14 -19.68
CA ILE A 261 -9.11 8.19 -20.77
C ILE A 261 -9.76 7.98 -22.15
N PRO A 262 -10.68 7.01 -22.38
CA PRO A 262 -11.40 6.90 -23.64
C PRO A 262 -12.18 8.16 -24.04
N GLU A 263 -12.82 8.84 -23.08
CA GLU A 263 -13.56 10.08 -23.34
C GLU A 263 -12.61 11.21 -23.76
N GLY A 264 -11.43 11.29 -23.13
CA GLY A 264 -10.37 12.22 -23.51
C GLY A 264 -9.87 11.99 -24.94
N LEU A 265 -9.76 10.73 -25.38
CA LEU A 265 -9.41 10.39 -26.77
C LEU A 265 -10.47 10.86 -27.77
N ASP A 266 -11.76 10.70 -27.44
CA ASP A 266 -12.87 11.13 -28.29
C ASP A 266 -12.95 12.67 -28.39
N ALA A 267 -12.73 13.35 -27.26
CA ALA A 267 -12.63 14.81 -27.19
C ALA A 267 -11.47 15.34 -28.04
N PHE A 268 -10.29 14.72 -27.96
CA PHE A 268 -9.14 15.08 -28.79
C PHE A 268 -9.40 14.85 -30.29
N ALA A 269 -10.01 13.71 -30.65
CA ALA A 269 -10.34 13.40 -32.04
C ALA A 269 -11.30 14.42 -32.69
N THR A 270 -12.19 15.00 -31.90
CA THR A 270 -13.19 15.98 -32.33
C THR A 270 -12.70 17.44 -32.23
N GLY A 271 -11.45 17.65 -31.82
CA GLY A 271 -10.84 18.98 -31.72
C GLY A 271 -11.35 19.81 -30.53
N GLN A 272 -11.88 19.17 -29.49
CA GLN A 272 -12.22 19.87 -28.25
C GLN A 272 -10.93 20.33 -27.56
N SER A 273 -10.94 21.58 -27.11
CA SER A 273 -9.81 22.19 -26.39
C SER A 273 -10.13 22.37 -24.92
N GLY A 274 -9.10 22.31 -24.08
CA GLY A 274 -9.16 22.66 -22.67
C GLY A 274 -9.28 24.17 -22.46
N SER A 275 -9.49 24.58 -21.21
CA SER A 275 -9.45 25.99 -20.82
C SER A 275 -8.05 26.60 -20.99
N ASP A 276 -7.01 25.77 -20.85
CA ASP A 276 -5.61 26.13 -21.02
C ASP A 276 -4.97 25.16 -22.03
N PRO A 277 -4.53 25.61 -23.21
CA PRO A 277 -3.95 24.74 -24.23
C PRO A 277 -2.66 24.08 -23.76
N VAL A 278 -2.54 22.78 -24.00
CA VAL A 278 -1.40 21.96 -23.54
C VAL A 278 -0.62 21.44 -24.74
N THR A 279 0.71 21.47 -24.65
CA THR A 279 1.56 20.95 -25.71
C THR A 279 1.70 19.43 -25.65
N ALA A 280 2.06 18.81 -26.77
CA ALA A 280 2.41 17.39 -26.79
C ALA A 280 3.53 17.04 -25.80
N GLU A 281 4.50 17.95 -25.58
CA GLU A 281 5.62 17.76 -24.65
C GLU A 281 5.14 17.73 -23.20
N ASP A 282 4.23 18.64 -22.82
CA ASP A 282 3.62 18.66 -21.49
C ASP A 282 2.81 17.38 -21.23
N THR A 283 2.05 16.92 -22.22
CA THR A 283 1.29 15.67 -22.12
C THR A 283 2.20 14.45 -22.01
N VAL A 284 3.32 14.40 -22.76
CA VAL A 284 4.34 13.34 -22.62
C VAL A 284 4.93 13.35 -21.22
N LYS A 285 5.26 14.52 -20.68
CA LYS A 285 5.79 14.65 -19.33
C LYS A 285 4.80 14.11 -18.30
N ALA A 286 3.53 14.47 -18.38
CA ALA A 286 2.49 14.00 -17.48
C ALA A 286 2.32 12.47 -17.52
N TRP A 287 2.35 11.85 -18.72
CA TRP A 287 2.29 10.39 -18.85
C TRP A 287 3.54 9.68 -18.32
N ASN A 288 4.73 10.27 -18.46
CA ASN A 288 5.95 9.74 -17.85
C ASN A 288 5.88 9.76 -16.32
N GLU A 289 5.32 10.82 -15.74
CA GLU A 289 5.08 10.92 -14.29
C GLU A 289 4.08 9.86 -13.81
N ALA A 290 2.96 9.69 -14.53
CA ALA A 290 1.98 8.63 -14.23
C ALA A 290 2.56 7.22 -14.36
N SER A 291 3.39 6.97 -15.40
CA SER A 291 4.11 5.71 -15.57
C SER A 291 5.09 5.45 -14.44
N THR A 292 5.79 6.49 -13.96
CA THR A 292 6.73 6.36 -12.85
C THR A 292 5.98 5.99 -11.56
N ALA A 293 4.86 6.66 -11.27
CA ALA A 293 4.04 6.35 -10.11
C ALA A 293 3.46 4.92 -10.17
N ALA A 294 3.04 4.45 -11.35
CA ALA A 294 2.58 3.08 -11.55
C ALA A 294 3.69 2.05 -11.31
N ASP A 295 4.90 2.31 -11.82
CA ASP A 295 6.06 1.43 -11.61
C ASP A 295 6.50 1.39 -10.14
N GLU A 296 6.49 2.54 -9.46
CA GLU A 296 6.77 2.62 -8.02
C GLU A 296 5.77 1.82 -7.18
N PHE A 297 4.48 1.91 -7.51
CA PHE A 297 3.42 1.13 -6.86
C PHE A 297 3.68 -0.38 -7.03
N VAL A 298 3.89 -0.84 -8.27
CA VAL A 298 4.20 -2.25 -8.57
C VAL A 298 5.46 -2.72 -7.86
N SER A 299 6.52 -1.90 -7.89
CA SER A 299 7.80 -2.18 -7.24
C SER A 299 7.67 -2.27 -5.72
N ALA A 300 6.83 -1.44 -5.10
CA ALA A 300 6.57 -1.51 -3.66
C ALA A 300 6.01 -2.88 -3.26
N ILE A 301 5.01 -3.38 -4.00
CA ILE A 301 4.34 -4.67 -3.73
C ILE A 301 5.27 -5.85 -3.97
N ILE A 302 5.97 -5.88 -5.11
CA ILE A 302 6.91 -6.97 -5.45
C ILE A 302 8.12 -6.96 -4.51
N GLY A 303 8.64 -5.77 -4.15
CA GLY A 303 9.76 -5.62 -3.22
C GLY A 303 9.46 -6.24 -1.86
N ARG A 304 8.24 -6.11 -1.35
CA ARG A 304 7.83 -6.78 -0.12
C ARG A 304 7.63 -8.28 -0.27
N ALA A 305 7.12 -8.75 -1.41
CA ALA A 305 7.04 -10.19 -1.67
C ALA A 305 8.44 -10.84 -1.55
N LYS A 306 9.51 -10.19 -2.03
CA LYS A 306 10.89 -10.66 -1.87
C LYS A 306 11.40 -10.65 -0.42
N SER A 307 11.00 -9.64 0.37
CA SER A 307 11.38 -9.51 1.79
C SER A 307 10.70 -10.55 2.70
N VAL A 308 9.50 -10.99 2.33
CA VAL A 308 8.66 -11.92 3.12
C VAL A 308 8.93 -13.40 2.85
N ILE A 309 9.65 -13.76 1.77
CA ILE A 309 9.98 -15.15 1.39
C ILE A 309 10.97 -15.83 2.36
N SER A 310 11.24 -15.27 3.54
CA SER A 310 12.06 -15.94 4.55
C SER A 310 11.31 -16.94 5.44
N GLU A 311 9.97 -16.93 5.58
CA GLU A 311 9.26 -17.90 6.44
C GLU A 311 7.85 -18.28 5.93
N ASP A 312 7.68 -19.59 5.64
CA ASP A 312 6.47 -20.42 5.55
C ASP A 312 5.25 -19.92 4.74
N THR A 313 5.41 -19.98 3.42
CA THR A 313 4.51 -20.50 2.36
C THR A 313 4.65 -19.58 1.14
N PRO A 314 5.45 -19.96 0.13
CA PRO A 314 5.65 -19.11 -1.04
C PRO A 314 4.35 -18.97 -1.84
N PRO A 315 4.02 -17.78 -2.39
CA PRO A 315 3.02 -17.69 -3.44
C PRO A 315 3.41 -18.64 -4.57
N THR A 316 2.46 -19.38 -5.13
CA THR A 316 2.80 -20.35 -6.16
C THR A 316 3.35 -19.63 -7.38
N SER A 317 4.23 -20.29 -8.13
CA SER A 317 4.77 -19.76 -9.38
C SER A 317 3.65 -19.27 -10.32
N ALA A 318 2.48 -19.91 -10.26
CA ALA A 318 1.29 -19.53 -11.01
C ALA A 318 0.68 -18.19 -10.55
N ASP A 319 0.62 -17.90 -9.26
CA ASP A 319 0.12 -16.61 -8.74
C ASP A 319 1.06 -15.46 -9.12
N ILE A 320 2.37 -15.74 -9.13
CA ILE A 320 3.39 -14.81 -9.59
C ILE A 320 3.32 -14.67 -11.11
N GLU A 321 3.24 -15.73 -11.91
CA GLU A 321 3.17 -15.68 -13.37
C GLU A 321 1.87 -15.06 -13.89
N GLN A 322 0.75 -15.25 -13.20
CA GLN A 322 -0.54 -14.64 -13.53
C GLN A 322 -0.56 -13.14 -13.17
N ALA A 323 0.09 -12.73 -12.08
CA ALA A 323 0.30 -11.32 -11.73
C ALA A 323 1.44 -10.66 -12.52
N LEU A 324 2.40 -11.45 -13.00
CA LEU A 324 3.58 -11.01 -13.75
C LEU A 324 3.48 -11.24 -15.26
N GLY A 325 2.34 -11.74 -15.77
CA GLY A 325 2.11 -11.95 -17.20
C GLY A 325 2.36 -10.68 -18.04
N PRO A 326 2.79 -10.82 -19.31
CA PRO A 326 2.99 -9.66 -20.19
C PRO A 326 1.69 -8.83 -20.29
N PRO A 327 1.78 -7.52 -20.57
CA PRO A 327 0.58 -6.70 -20.79
C PRO A 327 -0.37 -7.37 -21.79
N SER A 328 -1.69 -7.17 -21.62
CA SER A 328 -2.78 -7.92 -22.29
C SER A 328 -2.82 -7.78 -23.81
N TYR A 329 -1.89 -7.04 -24.43
CA TYR A 329 -1.87 -6.83 -25.87
C TYR A 329 -1.77 -8.17 -26.59
N SER A 330 -2.84 -8.51 -27.30
CA SER A 330 -2.83 -9.64 -28.21
C SER A 330 -1.69 -9.46 -29.25
N ALA A 331 -1.08 -10.55 -29.71
CA ALA A 331 -0.08 -10.49 -30.78
C ALA A 331 -0.61 -9.74 -32.01
N SER A 332 -1.91 -9.84 -32.29
CA SER A 332 -2.66 -9.07 -33.29
C SER A 332 -2.62 -7.55 -33.07
N THR A 333 -2.67 -7.07 -31.83
CA THR A 333 -2.56 -5.63 -31.48
C THR A 333 -1.15 -5.09 -31.78
N LEU A 334 -0.12 -5.87 -31.44
CA LEU A 334 1.27 -5.56 -31.79
C LEU A 334 1.48 -5.59 -33.31
N PHE A 335 0.79 -6.47 -34.04
CA PHE A 335 0.81 -6.48 -35.51
C PHE A 335 0.11 -5.27 -36.13
N ILE A 336 -0.98 -4.76 -35.56
CA ILE A 336 -1.66 -3.54 -36.03
C ILE A 336 -0.78 -2.30 -35.81
N LEU A 337 -0.16 -2.18 -34.63
CA LEU A 337 0.84 -1.15 -34.34
C LEU A 337 2.06 -1.30 -35.24
N ALA A 338 2.56 -2.53 -35.44
CA ALA A 338 3.67 -2.81 -36.34
C ALA A 338 3.31 -2.61 -37.82
N ASP A 339 2.04 -2.72 -38.23
CA ASP A 339 1.58 -2.47 -39.59
C ASP A 339 1.44 -0.96 -39.88
N GLN A 340 0.91 -0.20 -38.92
CA GLN A 340 0.93 1.27 -38.94
C GLN A 340 2.36 1.83 -38.86
N THR A 341 3.24 1.18 -38.09
CA THR A 341 4.68 1.49 -38.05
C THR A 341 5.41 0.98 -39.29
N ARG A 342 4.98 -0.12 -39.93
CA ARG A 342 5.55 -0.65 -41.20
C ARG A 342 5.29 0.25 -42.39
N LYS A 343 4.17 0.96 -42.45
CA LYS A 343 3.98 2.00 -43.48
C LYS A 343 5.05 3.11 -43.40
N VAL A 344 5.58 3.38 -42.21
CA VAL A 344 6.72 4.30 -41.96
C VAL A 344 8.07 3.58 -42.11
N THR A 345 8.15 2.32 -41.69
CA THR A 345 9.39 1.53 -41.66
C THR A 345 9.77 0.96 -43.03
N ASP A 346 8.84 0.65 -43.93
CA ASP A 346 9.15 0.16 -45.28
C ASP A 346 9.66 1.27 -46.21
N GLN A 347 9.27 2.53 -45.95
CA GLN A 347 9.88 3.71 -46.56
C GLN A 347 11.33 3.94 -46.07
N LEU A 348 11.60 3.66 -44.79
CA LEU A 348 12.94 3.72 -44.18
C LEU A 348 13.83 2.51 -44.51
N ARG A 349 13.26 1.30 -44.62
CA ARG A 349 13.97 0.04 -44.87
C ARG A 349 14.42 -0.08 -46.31
N THR A 350 13.66 0.46 -47.26
CA THR A 350 14.10 0.55 -48.67
C THR A 350 15.25 1.55 -48.84
N ALA A 351 15.28 2.62 -48.02
CA ALA A 351 16.38 3.57 -47.99
C ALA A 351 17.66 2.98 -47.34
N LEU A 352 17.52 2.13 -46.32
CA LEU A 352 18.66 1.57 -45.56
C LEU A 352 19.28 0.30 -46.17
N ALA A 353 18.70 -0.26 -47.24
CA ALA A 353 19.19 -1.49 -47.88
C ALA A 353 20.18 -1.27 -49.04
N LEU A 354 20.49 -0.02 -49.40
CA LEU A 354 21.42 0.30 -50.50
C LEU A 354 22.85 0.53 -49.96
N PRO A 355 23.90 0.04 -50.66
CA PRO A 355 25.28 0.38 -50.32
C PRO A 355 25.47 1.91 -50.30
N TYR A 356 26.27 2.42 -49.35
CA TYR A 356 26.43 3.85 -49.04
C TYR A 356 26.66 4.76 -50.28
N ASN A 357 27.36 4.25 -51.28
CA ASN A 357 27.68 4.91 -52.55
C ASN A 357 26.47 5.01 -53.50
N GLN A 358 25.47 4.14 -53.38
CA GLN A 358 24.17 4.26 -54.07
C GLN A 358 23.16 5.07 -53.26
N LEU A 359 23.27 5.07 -51.92
CA LEU A 359 22.49 5.92 -51.03
C LEU A 359 22.75 7.41 -51.30
N VAL A 360 24.02 7.79 -51.47
CA VAL A 360 24.43 9.17 -51.78
C VAL A 360 23.96 9.58 -53.18
N ASN A 361 24.06 8.71 -54.18
CA ASN A 361 23.53 8.99 -55.53
C ASN A 361 22.00 9.05 -55.59
N TYR A 362 21.29 8.23 -54.81
CA TYR A 362 19.83 8.23 -54.74
C TYR A 362 19.29 9.48 -54.03
N LEU A 363 19.93 9.89 -52.93
CA LEU A 363 19.61 11.14 -52.22
C LEU A 363 19.96 12.36 -53.08
N PHE A 364 21.08 12.35 -53.80
CA PHE A 364 21.45 13.42 -54.73
C PHE A 364 20.45 13.51 -55.89
N LEU A 365 20.07 12.39 -56.54
CA LEU A 365 19.06 12.39 -57.62
C LEU A 365 17.68 12.88 -57.16
N ARG A 366 17.23 12.48 -55.97
CA ARG A 366 15.91 12.88 -55.41
C ARG A 366 15.88 14.33 -54.96
N ILE A 367 16.96 14.83 -54.37
CA ILE A 367 17.09 16.26 -54.01
C ILE A 367 17.19 17.12 -55.28
N THR A 368 17.95 16.68 -56.29
CA THR A 368 18.04 17.36 -57.59
C THR A 368 16.71 17.33 -58.36
N GLN A 369 15.92 16.25 -58.29
CA GLN A 369 14.58 16.19 -58.87
C GLN A 369 13.56 17.07 -58.11
N MET A 370 13.67 17.18 -56.77
CA MET A 370 12.84 18.10 -55.98
C MET A 370 13.14 19.58 -56.27
N ILE A 371 14.39 19.90 -56.61
CA ILE A 371 14.82 21.27 -56.93
C ILE A 371 14.55 21.65 -58.40
N LEU A 372 14.54 20.68 -59.34
CA LEU A 372 14.30 20.93 -60.77
C LEU A 372 12.83 20.83 -61.21
N PHE A 373 11.93 20.38 -60.34
CA PHE A 373 10.48 20.28 -60.62
C PHE A 373 9.59 21.06 -59.62
N GLN A 374 10.17 22.04 -58.93
CA GLN A 374 9.44 23.25 -58.49
C GLN A 374 9.66 24.35 -59.52
#